data_AF-M0EK62-F1
#
_entry.id   AF-M0EK62-F1
#
_cell.length_a   1.000
_cell.length_b   1.000
_cell.length_c   1.000
_cell.angle_alpha   90.00
_cell.angle_beta   90.00
_cell.angle_gamma   90.00
#
_symmetry.space_group_name_H-M   'P 1'
#
loop_
_entity.id
_entity.type
_entity.pdbx_description
1 polymer ?
#
loop_
_entity_poly.entity_id
_entity_poly.type
_entity_poly.pdbx_seq_one_letter_code
_entity_poly.pdbx_strand_id
1 'polypeptide(L)'
;MTVRYEEFSVEWLGYATARLETAGGPVVYTDPGRYGVLDDYWARDGDLVVVTHDHHYDGDGIRSVASEDATLVIYEAVDPAGIDRDVEPIDALAEEYDVVRVGEEDRVDVETPAGEVRVWSVPVHNDPEGPNADADGSVAHPPGFGCGYLLS
;
A
#
# COMPACT_ATOMS: atom_id res chain seq x y z
N MET A 1 -13.17 7.17 8.56
CA MET A 1 -13.93 8.32 8.01
C MET A 1 -14.13 8.08 6.53
N THR A 2 -15.35 8.22 5.99
CA THR A 2 -15.61 7.97 4.56
C THR A 2 -15.93 9.26 3.81
N VAL A 3 -15.26 9.46 2.68
CA VAL A 3 -15.58 10.48 1.66
C VAL A 3 -16.16 9.76 0.45
N ARG A 4 -17.21 10.33 -0.15
CA ARG A 4 -17.83 9.80 -1.37
C ARG A 4 -17.89 10.90 -2.42
N TYR A 5 -17.53 10.55 -3.65
CA TYR A 5 -17.64 11.40 -4.81
C TYR A 5 -18.16 10.56 -5.98
N GLU A 6 -19.38 10.86 -6.44
CA GLU A 6 -20.06 10.05 -7.45
C GLU A 6 -20.11 8.56 -7.04
N GLU A 7 -19.58 7.68 -7.88
CA GLU A 7 -19.52 6.23 -7.65
C GLU A 7 -18.24 5.79 -6.90
N PHE A 8 -17.36 6.73 -6.58
CA PHE A 8 -16.09 6.47 -5.89
C PHE A 8 -16.20 6.77 -4.38
N SER A 9 -15.66 5.89 -3.56
CA SER A 9 -15.56 6.08 -2.13
C SER A 9 -14.14 5.84 -1.61
N VAL A 10 -13.77 6.65 -0.62
CA VAL A 10 -12.52 6.54 0.12
C VAL A 10 -12.89 6.44 1.59
N GLU A 11 -12.62 5.31 2.20
CA GLU A 11 -12.73 5.12 3.63
C GLU A 11 -11.35 5.13 4.28
N TRP A 12 -11.07 6.16 5.06
CA TRP A 12 -9.88 6.22 5.89
C TRP A 12 -10.09 5.38 7.15
N LEU A 13 -9.32 4.31 7.29
CA LEU A 13 -9.37 3.37 8.41
C LEU A 13 -8.41 3.77 9.53
N GLY A 14 -7.35 4.51 9.20
CA GLY A 14 -6.43 5.13 10.16
C GLY A 14 -5.01 5.17 9.62
N TYR A 15 -4.20 6.08 10.14
CA TYR A 15 -2.81 6.28 9.68
C TYR A 15 -2.71 6.38 8.15
N ALA A 16 -1.95 5.51 7.49
CA ALA A 16 -1.85 5.43 6.02
C ALA A 16 -2.86 4.45 5.38
N THR A 17 -3.68 3.79 6.18
CA THR A 17 -4.67 2.81 5.69
C THR A 17 -5.93 3.48 5.17
N ALA A 18 -6.19 3.28 3.88
CA ALA A 18 -7.45 3.65 3.24
C ALA A 18 -8.00 2.48 2.41
N ARG A 19 -9.32 2.33 2.39
CA ARG A 19 -10.08 1.48 1.49
C ARG A 19 -10.67 2.35 0.38
N LEU A 20 -10.40 2.00 -0.87
CA LEU A 20 -10.86 2.67 -2.07
C LEU A 20 -11.81 1.72 -2.81
N GLU A 21 -12.94 2.22 -3.28
CA GLU A 21 -13.92 1.40 -4.00
C GLU A 21 -14.68 2.24 -5.02
N THR A 22 -14.94 1.67 -6.19
CA THR A 22 -15.89 2.16 -7.18
C THR A 22 -17.12 1.26 -7.23
N ALA A 23 -18.27 1.79 -7.65
CA ALA A 23 -19.50 1.00 -7.73
C ALA A 23 -19.35 -0.21 -8.69
N GLY A 24 -19.27 -1.41 -8.12
CA GLY A 24 -19.14 -2.67 -8.88
C GLY A 24 -17.76 -2.90 -9.50
N GLY A 25 -16.76 -2.10 -9.11
CA GLY A 25 -15.36 -2.29 -9.50
C GLY A 25 -14.50 -2.83 -8.36
N PRO A 26 -13.18 -2.91 -8.58
CA PRO A 26 -12.24 -3.48 -7.60
C PRO A 26 -12.15 -2.65 -6.31
N VAL A 27 -11.94 -3.34 -5.19
CA VAL A 27 -11.64 -2.74 -3.88
C VAL A 27 -10.13 -2.71 -3.67
N VAL A 28 -9.58 -1.54 -3.38
CA VAL A 28 -8.13 -1.34 -3.16
C VAL A 28 -7.85 -0.89 -1.74
N TYR A 29 -6.84 -1.48 -1.10
CA TYR A 29 -6.33 -1.00 0.18
C TYR A 29 -4.91 -0.44 0.05
N THR A 30 -4.65 0.71 0.69
CA THR A 30 -3.31 1.28 0.80
C THR A 30 -2.73 0.97 2.17
N ASP A 31 -1.48 0.54 2.24
CA ASP A 31 -0.69 0.47 3.48
C ASP A 31 -1.49 -0.08 4.70
N PRO A 32 -2.13 -1.27 4.59
CA PRO A 32 -3.00 -1.77 5.64
C PRO A 32 -2.22 -2.20 6.87
N GLY A 33 -2.65 -1.72 8.03
CA GLY A 33 -2.11 -2.12 9.33
C GLY A 33 -1.29 -1.03 10.00
N ARG A 34 -0.32 -1.47 10.81
CA ARG A 34 0.49 -0.66 11.73
C ARG A 34 -0.30 -0.06 12.90
N TYR A 35 0.37 0.03 14.06
CA TYR A 35 -0.14 0.69 15.27
C TYR A 35 -1.55 0.24 15.74
N GLY A 36 -1.94 -1.00 15.41
CA GLY A 36 -3.25 -1.54 15.76
C GLY A 36 -4.43 -0.87 15.03
N VAL A 37 -4.18 -0.16 13.91
CA VAL A 37 -5.23 0.52 13.12
C VAL A 37 -6.33 -0.45 12.69
N LEU A 38 -5.96 -1.70 12.41
CA LEU A 38 -6.86 -2.76 11.95
C LEU A 38 -7.09 -3.84 13.02
N ASP A 39 -6.80 -3.55 14.29
CA ASP A 39 -7.17 -4.46 15.38
C ASP A 39 -8.70 -4.68 15.34
N ASP A 40 -9.12 -5.95 15.41
CA ASP A 40 -10.52 -6.37 15.26
C ASP A 40 -11.19 -6.01 13.90
N TYR A 41 -10.42 -5.64 12.88
CA TYR A 41 -10.89 -5.45 11.51
C TYR A 41 -10.58 -6.69 10.66
N TRP A 42 -11.56 -7.22 9.94
CA TRP A 42 -11.40 -8.44 9.14
C TRP A 42 -12.33 -8.45 7.93
N ALA A 43 -12.17 -7.47 7.04
CA ALA A 43 -13.07 -7.30 5.90
C ALA A 43 -12.83 -8.34 4.79
N ARG A 44 -11.54 -8.67 4.51
CA ARG A 44 -11.15 -9.67 3.50
C ARG A 44 -11.77 -9.44 2.12
N ASP A 45 -12.01 -8.20 1.75
CA ASP A 45 -12.71 -7.78 0.54
C ASP A 45 -11.81 -7.02 -0.45
N GLY A 46 -10.52 -6.86 -0.14
CA GLY A 46 -9.55 -6.18 -1.01
C GLY A 46 -9.13 -7.05 -2.19
N ASP A 47 -9.39 -6.58 -3.41
CA ASP A 47 -8.90 -7.20 -4.63
C ASP A 47 -7.43 -6.83 -4.91
N LEU A 48 -7.02 -5.63 -4.49
CA LEU A 48 -5.66 -5.12 -4.61
C LEU A 48 -5.20 -4.51 -3.28
N VAL A 49 -3.97 -4.80 -2.88
CA VAL A 49 -3.29 -4.11 -1.79
C VAL A 49 -2.01 -3.47 -2.31
N VAL A 50 -1.80 -2.19 -2.01
CA VAL A 50 -0.57 -1.48 -2.37
C VAL A 50 0.23 -1.11 -1.12
N VAL A 51 1.55 -1.30 -1.16
CA VAL A 51 2.44 -1.01 -0.03
C VAL A 51 3.59 -0.11 -0.45
N THR A 52 3.62 1.09 0.12
CA THR A 52 4.47 2.21 -0.33
C THR A 52 5.94 2.09 0.05
N HIS A 53 6.23 1.65 1.29
CA HIS A 53 7.58 1.46 1.81
C HIS A 53 7.58 0.71 3.16
N ASP A 54 8.77 0.36 3.65
CA ASP A 54 9.04 -0.44 4.85
C ASP A 54 8.24 -0.06 6.09
N HIS A 55 8.14 1.23 6.34
CA HIS A 55 7.48 1.72 7.53
C HIS A 55 6.00 1.29 7.59
N HIS A 56 5.35 1.07 6.45
CA HIS A 56 3.94 0.66 6.40
C HIS A 56 3.73 -0.83 6.21
N TYR A 57 4.77 -1.58 5.82
CA TYR A 57 4.63 -3.02 5.61
C TYR A 57 4.20 -3.75 6.89
N ASP A 58 3.10 -4.49 6.81
CA ASP A 58 2.51 -5.21 7.93
C ASP A 58 1.74 -6.42 7.39
N GLY A 59 2.31 -7.62 7.51
CA GLY A 59 1.72 -8.84 6.96
C GLY A 59 0.35 -9.17 7.55
N ASP A 60 0.17 -8.97 8.85
CA ASP A 60 -1.12 -9.19 9.52
C ASP A 60 -2.16 -8.17 9.06
N GLY A 61 -1.75 -6.91 8.92
CA GLY A 61 -2.57 -5.85 8.33
C GLY A 61 -3.03 -6.19 6.91
N ILE A 62 -2.11 -6.63 6.06
CA ILE A 62 -2.42 -7.09 4.69
C ILE A 62 -3.44 -8.23 4.71
N ARG A 63 -3.20 -9.28 5.52
CA ARG A 63 -4.13 -10.41 5.62
C ARG A 63 -5.51 -10.02 6.12
N SER A 64 -5.63 -8.98 6.95
CA SER A 64 -6.93 -8.56 7.47
C SER A 64 -7.87 -7.98 6.41
N VAL A 65 -7.31 -7.48 5.30
CA VAL A 65 -8.06 -6.81 4.24
C VAL A 65 -8.06 -7.56 2.91
N ALA A 66 -6.96 -8.26 2.58
CA ALA A 66 -6.82 -8.95 1.30
C ALA A 66 -7.84 -10.09 1.15
N SER A 67 -8.52 -10.15 0.02
CA SER A 67 -9.33 -11.30 -0.38
C SER A 67 -8.44 -12.51 -0.71
N GLU A 68 -9.02 -13.70 -0.90
CA GLU A 68 -8.25 -14.91 -1.23
C GLU A 68 -7.53 -14.84 -2.57
N ASP A 69 -8.07 -14.08 -3.53
CA ASP A 69 -7.53 -13.92 -4.89
C ASP A 69 -6.81 -12.57 -5.06
N ALA A 70 -6.47 -11.89 -3.97
CA ALA A 70 -5.89 -10.55 -4.03
C ALA A 70 -4.50 -10.54 -4.66
N THR A 71 -4.20 -9.45 -5.39
CA THR A 71 -2.83 -9.11 -5.79
C THR A 71 -2.25 -8.09 -4.82
N LEU A 72 -1.00 -8.30 -4.40
CA LEU A 72 -0.23 -7.37 -3.58
C LEU A 72 0.80 -6.68 -4.48
N VAL A 73 0.69 -5.36 -4.67
CA VAL A 73 1.71 -4.56 -5.35
C VAL A 73 2.57 -3.87 -4.28
N ILE A 74 3.82 -4.31 -4.15
CA ILE A 74 4.71 -3.87 -3.08
C ILE A 74 5.94 -3.21 -3.70
N TYR A 75 6.27 -2.00 -3.22
CA TYR A 75 7.48 -1.30 -3.64
C TYR A 75 8.73 -2.18 -3.43
N GLU A 76 9.63 -2.20 -4.41
CA GLU A 76 10.74 -3.16 -4.47
C GLU A 76 11.76 -2.98 -3.35
N ALA A 77 11.88 -1.76 -2.80
CA ALA A 77 12.79 -1.49 -1.70
C ALA A 77 12.22 -1.85 -0.33
N VAL A 78 10.97 -2.37 -0.27
CA VAL A 78 10.43 -2.92 0.98
C VAL A 78 11.25 -4.16 1.37
N ASP A 79 12.03 -4.08 2.42
CA ASP A 79 12.87 -5.14 2.97
C ASP A 79 12.49 -5.42 4.44
N PRO A 80 11.68 -6.45 4.70
CA PRO A 80 11.30 -6.85 6.06
C PRO A 80 12.48 -7.06 7.01
N ALA A 81 13.65 -7.43 6.52
CA ALA A 81 14.84 -7.61 7.36
C ALA A 81 15.42 -6.28 7.88
N GLY A 82 15.11 -5.16 7.21
CA GLY A 82 15.48 -3.80 7.61
C GLY A 82 14.48 -3.13 8.55
N ILE A 83 13.31 -3.75 8.78
CA ILE A 83 12.25 -3.18 9.61
C ILE A 83 12.53 -3.45 11.10
N ASP A 84 12.50 -2.39 11.93
CA ASP A 84 12.67 -2.47 13.39
C ASP A 84 11.39 -2.95 14.10
N ARG A 85 10.78 -4.02 13.57
CA ARG A 85 9.60 -4.71 14.10
C ARG A 85 9.69 -6.18 13.70
N ASP A 86 9.05 -7.05 14.48
CA ASP A 86 8.89 -8.46 14.12
C ASP A 86 7.80 -8.59 13.05
N VAL A 87 8.23 -8.55 11.78
CA VAL A 87 7.36 -8.72 10.62
C VAL A 87 7.90 -9.87 9.77
N GLU A 88 7.00 -10.64 9.18
CA GLU A 88 7.37 -11.78 8.35
C GLU A 88 8.02 -11.34 7.02
N PRO A 89 8.76 -12.23 6.33
CA PRO A 89 9.24 -11.95 4.99
C PRO A 89 8.09 -11.90 3.97
N ILE A 90 8.27 -11.11 2.91
CA ILE A 90 7.33 -11.02 1.79
C ILE A 90 7.08 -12.39 1.13
N ASP A 91 8.08 -13.28 1.12
CA ASP A 91 7.94 -14.64 0.58
C ASP A 91 6.84 -15.45 1.27
N ALA A 92 6.56 -15.20 2.57
CA ALA A 92 5.47 -15.86 3.27
C ALA A 92 4.10 -15.40 2.74
N LEU A 93 3.96 -14.12 2.37
CA LEU A 93 2.74 -13.62 1.70
C LEU A 93 2.60 -14.17 0.27
N ALA A 94 3.71 -14.40 -0.42
CA ALA A 94 3.70 -14.99 -1.76
C ALA A 94 3.26 -16.47 -1.79
N GLU A 95 3.17 -17.13 -0.64
CA GLU A 95 2.52 -18.45 -0.51
C GLU A 95 0.99 -18.35 -0.54
N GLU A 96 0.42 -17.17 -0.26
CA GLU A 96 -1.02 -16.93 -0.10
C GLU A 96 -1.61 -16.05 -1.21
N TYR A 97 -0.86 -15.07 -1.72
CA TYR A 97 -1.33 -14.05 -2.66
C TYR A 97 -0.42 -13.94 -3.88
N ASP A 98 -0.92 -13.34 -4.95
CA ASP A 98 -0.07 -12.93 -6.06
C ASP A 98 0.72 -11.67 -5.67
N VAL A 99 2.05 -11.71 -5.72
CA VAL A 99 2.91 -10.60 -5.28
C VAL A 99 3.67 -10.02 -6.46
N VAL A 100 3.41 -8.74 -6.72
CA VAL A 100 4.08 -7.95 -7.76
C VAL A 100 5.01 -6.94 -7.10
N ARG A 101 6.29 -6.98 -7.45
CA ARG A 101 7.31 -6.02 -7.00
C ARG A 101 7.48 -4.94 -8.06
N VAL A 102 7.46 -3.68 -7.65
CA VAL A 102 7.58 -2.52 -8.55
C VAL A 102 8.63 -1.54 -8.07
N GLY A 103 9.40 -0.96 -8.99
CA GLY A 103 10.33 0.14 -8.72
C GLY A 103 9.62 1.47 -8.52
N GLU A 104 10.40 2.57 -8.48
CA GLU A 104 9.85 3.92 -8.22
C GLU A 104 8.97 4.46 -9.36
N GLU A 105 9.19 3.98 -10.60
CA GLU A 105 8.51 4.46 -11.82
C GLU A 105 8.08 3.30 -12.74
N ASP A 106 7.23 2.41 -12.25
CA ASP A 106 6.76 1.23 -12.99
C ASP A 106 5.26 1.24 -13.20
N ARG A 107 4.83 0.53 -14.26
CA ARG A 107 3.41 0.34 -14.58
C ARG A 107 3.10 -1.13 -14.69
N VAL A 108 2.07 -1.56 -13.96
CA VAL A 108 1.56 -2.93 -13.98
C VAL A 108 0.04 -2.89 -14.07
N ASP A 109 -0.52 -3.76 -14.89
CA ASP A 109 -1.97 -3.96 -15.00
C ASP A 109 -2.31 -5.19 -14.15
N VAL A 110 -3.27 -5.03 -13.23
CA VAL A 110 -3.70 -6.07 -12.28
C VAL A 110 -5.12 -6.50 -12.65
N GLU A 111 -5.26 -7.77 -13.04
CA GLU A 111 -6.56 -8.38 -13.31
C GLU A 111 -7.19 -8.86 -12.01
N THR A 112 -8.41 -8.39 -11.70
CA THR A 112 -9.17 -8.85 -10.52
C THR A 112 -10.52 -9.43 -10.94
N PRO A 113 -11.22 -10.19 -10.07
CA PRO A 113 -12.57 -10.67 -10.36
C PRO A 113 -13.57 -9.55 -10.66
N ALA A 114 -13.36 -8.34 -10.12
CA ALA A 114 -14.21 -7.17 -10.29
C ALA A 114 -13.78 -6.24 -11.45
N GLY A 115 -12.63 -6.51 -12.10
CA GLY A 115 -12.12 -5.73 -13.23
C GLY A 115 -10.60 -5.51 -13.19
N GLU A 116 -10.07 -4.89 -14.25
CA GLU A 116 -8.66 -4.49 -14.33
C GLU A 116 -8.40 -3.22 -13.50
N VAL A 117 -7.28 -3.17 -12.78
CA VAL A 117 -6.72 -1.96 -12.16
C VAL A 117 -5.36 -1.68 -12.77
N ARG A 118 -5.17 -0.50 -13.37
CA ARG A 118 -3.83 -0.06 -13.78
C ARG A 118 -3.14 0.60 -12.61
N VAL A 119 -1.96 0.10 -12.25
CA VAL A 119 -1.16 0.59 -11.14
C VAL A 119 0.10 1.23 -11.70
N TRP A 120 0.32 2.49 -11.34
CA TRP A 120 1.56 3.21 -11.64
C TRP A 120 2.22 3.63 -10.34
N SER A 121 3.42 3.11 -10.06
CA SER A 121 4.25 3.63 -8.97
C SER A 121 4.88 4.96 -9.39
N VAL A 122 4.83 5.93 -8.48
CA VAL A 122 5.30 7.30 -8.70
C VAL A 122 6.32 7.64 -7.61
N PRO A 123 7.48 8.23 -7.94
CA PRO A 123 8.48 8.62 -6.94
C PRO A 123 7.89 9.66 -6.01
N VAL A 124 8.04 9.44 -4.71
CA VAL A 124 7.64 10.39 -3.68
C VAL A 124 8.74 10.53 -2.65
N HIS A 125 9.12 11.77 -2.36
CA HIS A 125 10.16 12.07 -1.38
C HIS A 125 9.94 13.48 -0.83
N ASN A 126 10.54 13.72 0.34
CA ASN A 126 10.65 15.05 0.89
C ASN A 126 11.71 15.85 0.13
N ASP A 127 11.40 17.09 -0.22
CA ASP A 127 12.35 18.03 -0.79
C ASP A 127 13.43 18.39 0.26
N PRO A 128 14.73 18.18 0.00
CA PRO A 128 15.82 18.52 0.92
C PRO A 128 16.00 20.03 1.13
N GLU A 129 15.43 20.87 0.27
CA GLU A 129 15.34 22.33 0.46
C GLU A 129 13.96 22.74 1.03
N GLY A 130 13.09 21.77 1.28
CA GLY A 130 11.70 21.95 1.69
C GLY A 130 11.50 22.11 3.19
N PRO A 131 10.24 22.36 3.61
CA PRO A 131 9.90 22.64 5.01
C PRO A 131 10.03 21.42 5.95
N ASN A 132 10.25 20.23 5.39
CA ASN A 132 10.40 18.98 6.14
C ASN A 132 11.86 18.49 6.19
N ALA A 133 12.80 19.33 5.74
CA ALA A 133 14.23 19.04 5.83
C ALA A 133 14.82 19.55 7.15
N ASP A 134 15.77 18.78 7.67
CA ASP A 134 16.63 19.22 8.75
C ASP A 134 17.60 20.32 8.27
N ALA A 135 18.28 20.99 9.20
CA ALA A 135 19.16 22.11 8.89
C ALA A 135 20.34 21.75 7.97
N ASP A 136 20.70 20.46 7.86
CA ASP A 136 21.74 19.94 6.98
C ASP A 136 21.20 19.40 5.65
N GLY A 137 19.89 19.50 5.41
CA GLY A 137 19.21 19.02 4.21
C GLY A 137 18.81 17.54 4.25
N SER A 138 19.08 16.83 5.36
CA SER A 138 18.55 15.47 5.54
C SER A 138 17.02 15.50 5.71
N VAL A 139 16.36 14.44 5.26
CA VAL A 139 14.89 14.32 5.28
C VAL A 139 14.47 12.92 5.73
N ALA A 140 13.27 12.82 6.32
CA ALA A 140 12.72 11.56 6.78
C ALA A 140 12.45 10.55 5.65
N HIS A 141 12.06 11.01 4.45
CA HIS A 141 11.84 10.16 3.28
C HIS A 141 12.64 10.72 2.09
N PRO A 142 13.91 10.31 1.94
CA PRO A 142 14.74 10.72 0.81
C PRO A 142 14.31 10.02 -0.49
N PRO A 143 14.78 10.46 -1.67
CA PRO A 143 14.58 9.74 -2.93
C PRO A 143 15.00 8.26 -2.81
N GLY A 144 14.26 7.34 -3.43
CA GLY A 144 14.53 5.89 -3.36
C GLY A 144 14.02 5.20 -2.09
N PHE A 145 13.37 5.92 -1.17
CA PHE A 145 12.88 5.33 0.09
C PHE A 145 11.46 4.78 0.00
N GLY A 146 10.67 5.23 -0.99
CA GLY A 146 9.28 4.82 -1.16
C GLY A 146 8.67 5.33 -2.45
N CYS A 147 7.48 4.83 -2.77
CA CYS A 147 6.68 5.32 -3.90
C CYS A 147 5.24 5.63 -3.46
N GLY A 148 4.57 6.47 -4.25
CA GLY A 148 3.11 6.58 -4.24
C GLY A 148 2.51 5.75 -5.37
N TYR A 149 1.19 5.57 -5.38
CA TYR A 149 0.49 4.83 -6.42
C TYR A 149 -0.60 5.68 -7.06
N LEU A 150 -0.61 5.71 -8.39
CA LEU A 150 -1.75 6.14 -9.18
C LEU A 150 -2.50 4.90 -9.66
N LEU A 151 -3.81 4.87 -9.39
CA LEU A 151 -4.71 3.76 -9.70
C LEU A 151 -5.78 4.23 -10.69
N SER A 152 -6.05 3.49 -11.77
CA SER A 152 -7.04 3.85 -12.79
C SER A 152 -7.69 2.68 -13.49
#